data_AF-A0A9E3UBR2-F1
#
_entry.id   AF-A0A9E3UBR2-F1
#
_cell.length_a   1.000
_cell.length_b   1.000
_cell.length_c   1.000
_cell.angle_alpha   90.00
_cell.angle_beta   90.00
_cell.angle_gamma   90.00
#
_symmetry.space_group_name_H-M   'P 1'
#
loop_
_entity.id
_entity.type
_entity.pdbx_description
1 polymer ?
#
loop_
_entity_poly.entity_id
_entity_poly.type
_entity_poly.pdbx_seq_one_letter_code
_entity_poly.pdbx_strand_id
1 'polypeptide(L)'
;MRLRLGDHAQTGRAENEPGRPLFAGALAALAEDVILTRRDGKRDVEIEVDTIPLGDFHVLRAVITKAGLVEEEEVVTTCRNCGAELRVEPCAALEIGPWVDGELGDEELDATLPIGEAVDVRPILLGRVRMARYVVFEALTVKGARPLFAALGGESLEIDAGLVAAMGIVALGNERDRARIAEALATCEDASFDDVSRAFVDTHYVRRLACVAFCAACRARNDVDAPCDREFMASAPPLARESASALPVAASSGGPAFPTLDAFAARARDIARPLQRDAAADVELVVEGETPAVDDGGEPLLGSYLPPHPGDMSTPTHPPCVTVYYRTFLAIWDEEGPYDWEGELRETIEHELEHHVYFLRGEDPMDDEERAEIRDEAVRIVGRREAERRAIAGFGSSLSDFVKRTWPLWLVALVALLAMLARQRE
;
A
#
# COMPACT_ATOMS: atom_id res chain seq x y z
N MET A 1 -14.21 15.28 10.63
CA MET A 1 -13.79 15.62 12.00
C MET A 1 -12.64 16.63 11.92
N ARG A 2 -12.40 17.46 12.94
CA ARG A 2 -11.23 18.36 12.98
C ARG A 2 -10.46 18.13 14.28
N LEU A 3 -9.14 18.09 14.16
CA LEU A 3 -8.21 17.88 15.26
C LEU A 3 -7.47 19.18 15.58
N ARG A 4 -7.37 19.51 16.87
CA ARG A 4 -6.53 20.60 17.38
C ARG A 4 -5.73 20.11 18.58
N LEU A 5 -4.42 20.34 18.56
CA LEU A 5 -3.53 20.05 19.68
C LEU A 5 -3.86 20.98 20.86
N GLY A 6 -3.90 20.42 22.07
CA GLY A 6 -4.05 21.17 23.32
C GLY A 6 -2.77 21.88 23.76
N ASP A 7 -2.88 22.87 24.64
CA ASP A 7 -1.77 23.74 25.09
C ASP A 7 -0.70 23.02 25.97
N HIS A 8 -0.87 21.72 26.24
CA HIS A 8 -0.06 20.95 27.20
C HIS A 8 0.47 19.59 26.69
N ALA A 9 0.56 19.39 25.37
CA ALA A 9 1.04 18.12 24.81
C ALA A 9 2.42 17.71 25.36
N GLN A 10 2.45 16.68 26.21
CA GLN A 10 3.68 15.98 26.59
C GLN A 10 3.97 14.89 25.55
N THR A 11 5.22 14.79 25.11
CA THR A 11 5.64 13.79 24.12
C THR A 11 5.90 12.43 24.77
N GLY A 12 5.40 11.36 24.17
CA GLY A 12 5.89 9.99 24.33
C GLY A 12 5.08 9.09 25.27
N ARG A 13 4.10 8.35 24.72
CA ARG A 13 3.45 7.20 25.39
C ARG A 13 3.67 5.96 24.52
N ALA A 14 4.31 4.95 25.08
CA ALA A 14 4.47 3.65 24.42
C ALA A 14 3.10 2.98 24.20
N GLU A 15 2.86 2.44 22.99
CA GLU A 15 1.59 1.80 22.66
C GLU A 15 1.45 0.39 23.26
N ASN A 16 2.55 -0.34 23.47
CA ASN A 16 2.51 -1.80 23.67
C ASN A 16 3.34 -2.29 24.88
N GLU A 17 2.89 -2.02 26.10
CA GLU A 17 3.38 -2.78 27.26
C GLU A 17 2.53 -4.05 27.45
N PRO A 18 3.14 -5.24 27.63
CA PRO A 18 2.39 -6.48 27.86
C PRO A 18 1.38 -6.36 29.00
N GLY A 19 0.16 -6.85 28.78
CA GLY A 19 -0.92 -6.79 29.77
C GLY A 19 -1.69 -5.47 29.83
N ARG A 20 -1.31 -4.45 29.05
CA ARG A 20 -2.10 -3.22 28.90
C ARG A 20 -3.09 -3.37 27.73
N PRO A 21 -4.29 -2.77 27.83
CA PRO A 21 -5.21 -2.72 26.71
C PRO A 21 -4.53 -2.15 25.46
N LEU A 22 -4.80 -2.76 24.32
CA LEU A 22 -4.33 -2.30 23.03
C LEU A 22 -4.74 -0.82 22.83
N PHE A 23 -3.85 -0.02 22.25
CA PHE A 23 -4.06 1.41 21.98
C PHE A 23 -4.31 2.29 23.21
N ALA A 24 -3.97 1.85 24.42
CA ALA A 24 -4.14 2.67 25.63
C ALA A 24 -3.41 4.02 25.53
N GLY A 25 -2.23 4.06 24.91
CA GLY A 25 -1.48 5.30 24.64
C GLY A 25 -2.25 6.29 23.79
N ALA A 26 -2.75 5.83 22.63
CA ALA A 26 -3.54 6.64 21.69
C ALA A 26 -4.85 7.14 22.30
N LEU A 27 -5.59 6.27 23.01
CA LEU A 27 -6.84 6.66 23.69
C LEU A 27 -6.61 7.74 24.73
N ALA A 28 -5.52 7.63 25.51
CA ALA A 28 -5.19 8.61 26.52
C ALA A 28 -4.73 9.94 25.88
N ALA A 29 -3.92 9.90 24.82
CA ALA A 29 -3.51 11.10 24.07
C ALA A 29 -4.73 11.83 23.46
N LEU A 30 -5.68 11.09 22.87
CA LEU A 30 -6.90 11.68 22.32
C LEU A 30 -7.82 12.29 23.37
N ALA A 31 -7.83 11.74 24.59
CA ALA A 31 -8.68 12.24 25.67
C ALA A 31 -8.09 13.46 26.39
N GLU A 32 -6.76 13.57 26.45
CA GLU A 32 -6.07 14.56 27.30
C GLU A 32 -5.36 15.66 26.50
N ASP A 33 -4.77 15.32 25.35
CA ASP A 33 -3.87 16.21 24.60
C ASP A 33 -4.52 16.76 23.32
N VAL A 34 -5.70 16.26 22.96
CA VAL A 34 -6.38 16.58 21.70
C VAL A 34 -7.81 17.03 21.93
N ILE A 35 -8.22 18.11 21.27
CA ILE A 35 -9.61 18.54 21.22
C ILE A 35 -10.24 18.01 19.93
N LEU A 36 -11.19 17.08 20.07
CA LEU A 36 -11.94 16.52 18.96
C LEU A 36 -13.20 17.32 18.71
N THR A 37 -13.39 17.78 17.48
CA THR A 37 -14.61 18.49 17.08
C THR A 37 -15.25 17.91 15.83
N ARG A 38 -16.58 17.89 15.81
CA ARG A 38 -17.41 17.60 14.64
C ARG A 38 -18.08 18.88 14.17
N ARG A 39 -18.07 19.11 12.87
CA ARG A 39 -18.81 20.21 12.26
C ARG A 39 -20.29 19.88 12.24
N ASP A 40 -21.10 20.71 12.89
CA ASP A 40 -22.55 20.72 12.84
C ASP A 40 -23.01 22.05 12.19
N GLY A 41 -23.28 21.98 10.88
CA GLY A 41 -23.51 23.15 10.04
C GLY A 41 -22.30 24.10 10.03
N LYS A 42 -22.41 25.24 10.73
CA LYS A 42 -21.36 26.26 10.84
C LYS A 42 -20.62 26.27 12.18
N ARG A 43 -20.99 25.38 13.12
CA ARG A 43 -20.38 25.31 14.45
C ARG A 43 -19.55 24.05 14.56
N ASP A 44 -18.42 24.17 15.24
CA ASP A 44 -17.64 23.01 15.65
C ASP A 44 -18.11 22.63 17.06
N VAL A 45 -18.56 21.39 17.21
CA VAL A 45 -19.07 20.82 18.46
C VAL A 45 -18.05 19.81 18.96
N GLU A 46 -17.63 19.95 20.22
CA GLU A 46 -16.72 19.01 20.86
C GLU A 46 -17.38 17.63 21.01
N ILE A 47 -16.60 16.59 20.75
CA ILE A 47 -17.06 15.20 20.85
C ILE A 47 -16.08 14.39 21.70
N GLU A 48 -16.61 13.42 22.44
CA GLU A 48 -15.81 12.51 23.23
C GLU A 48 -15.25 11.38 22.37
N VAL A 49 -14.00 10.98 22.63
CA VAL A 49 -13.33 9.87 21.94
C VAL A 49 -14.16 8.58 21.96
N ASP A 50 -14.90 8.32 23.04
CA ASP A 50 -15.73 7.10 23.18
C ASP A 50 -16.91 7.03 22.20
N THR A 51 -17.29 8.16 21.61
CA THR A 51 -18.45 8.28 20.72
C THR A 51 -18.09 8.22 19.24
N ILE A 52 -16.79 8.26 18.90
CA ILE A 52 -16.36 8.25 17.50
C ILE A 52 -16.50 6.85 16.91
N PRO A 53 -16.83 6.73 15.61
CA PRO A 53 -16.75 5.47 14.89
C PRO A 53 -15.34 4.88 14.97
N LEU A 54 -15.25 3.56 15.02
CA LEU A 54 -13.97 2.86 15.18
C LEU A 54 -13.01 3.14 14.00
N GLY A 55 -13.52 3.19 12.75
CA GLY A 55 -12.67 3.56 11.61
C GLY A 55 -12.09 4.97 11.70
N ASP A 56 -12.87 5.95 12.19
CA ASP A 56 -12.38 7.31 12.43
C ASP A 56 -11.30 7.33 13.53
N PHE A 57 -11.43 6.46 14.54
CA PHE A 57 -10.42 6.32 15.60
C PHE A 57 -9.08 5.84 15.03
N HIS A 58 -9.07 4.85 14.13
CA HIS A 58 -7.83 4.35 13.52
C HIS A 58 -7.11 5.42 12.70
N VAL A 59 -7.86 6.23 11.94
CA VAL A 59 -7.30 7.39 11.24
C VAL A 59 -6.70 8.39 12.23
N LEU A 60 -7.43 8.74 13.28
CA LEU A 60 -6.94 9.67 14.28
C LEU A 60 -5.69 9.16 14.98
N ARG A 61 -5.63 7.87 15.30
CA ARG A 61 -4.45 7.22 15.86
C ARG A 61 -3.24 7.40 14.95
N ALA A 62 -3.38 7.10 13.66
CA ALA A 62 -2.29 7.29 12.69
C ALA A 62 -1.80 8.75 12.65
N VAL A 63 -2.73 9.71 12.65
CA VAL A 63 -2.42 11.14 12.59
C VAL A 63 -1.70 11.63 13.86
N ILE A 64 -2.13 11.23 15.05
CA ILE A 64 -1.49 11.65 16.30
C ILE A 64 -0.12 10.98 16.50
N THR A 65 0.05 9.75 16.01
CA THR A 65 1.34 9.05 15.96
C THR A 65 2.31 9.79 15.04
N LYS A 66 1.88 10.13 13.81
CA LYS A 66 2.66 10.98 12.89
C LYS A 66 3.04 12.33 13.50
N ALA A 67 2.17 12.90 14.33
CA ALA A 67 2.42 14.16 15.04
C ALA A 67 3.35 14.02 16.25
N GLY A 68 3.79 12.80 16.60
CA GLY A 68 4.69 12.51 17.72
C GLY A 68 4.01 12.55 19.10
N LEU A 69 2.68 12.49 19.17
CA LEU A 69 1.95 12.39 20.46
C LEU A 69 1.97 10.97 21.02
N VAL A 70 2.07 9.99 20.13
CA VAL A 70 2.13 8.56 20.44
C VAL A 70 3.38 8.00 19.79
N GLU A 71 4.11 7.16 20.51
CA GLU A 71 5.32 6.52 19.99
C GLU A 71 4.94 5.29 19.15
N GLU A 72 5.56 5.15 17.99
CA GLU A 72 5.51 3.96 17.15
C GLU A 72 6.93 3.47 16.96
N GLU A 73 7.12 2.14 17.07
CA GLU A 73 8.42 1.52 16.85
C GLU A 73 8.70 1.40 15.34
N GLU A 74 9.98 1.52 14.96
CA GLU A 74 10.41 1.19 13.60
C GLU A 74 10.14 -0.28 13.32
N VAL A 75 9.43 -0.57 12.24
CA VAL A 75 9.15 -1.94 11.81
C VAL A 75 10.15 -2.41 10.78
N VAL A 76 10.55 -3.67 10.92
CA VAL A 76 11.45 -4.36 9.97
C VAL A 76 10.62 -5.30 9.12
N THR A 77 10.45 -5.00 7.84
CA THR A 77 9.78 -5.84 6.86
C THR A 77 10.77 -6.21 5.74
N THR A 78 10.34 -6.83 4.66
CA THR A 78 11.15 -7.19 3.50
C THR A 78 10.51 -6.60 2.24
N CYS A 79 11.27 -6.61 1.16
CA CYS A 79 10.77 -6.13 -0.11
C CYS A 79 10.07 -7.25 -0.87
N ARG A 80 8.80 -7.07 -1.25
CA ARG A 80 8.04 -8.07 -2.05
C ARG A 80 8.72 -8.45 -3.36
N ASN A 81 9.51 -7.54 -3.93
CA ASN A 81 10.19 -7.76 -5.21
C ASN A 81 11.54 -8.50 -5.06
N CYS A 82 12.41 -8.07 -4.14
CA CYS A 82 13.79 -8.58 -4.03
C CYS A 82 14.13 -9.30 -2.73
N GLY A 83 13.25 -9.28 -1.73
CA GLY A 83 13.46 -9.87 -0.41
C GLY A 83 14.44 -9.11 0.50
N ALA A 84 14.92 -7.93 0.09
CA ALA A 84 15.78 -7.11 0.93
C ALA A 84 15.02 -6.57 2.16
N GLU A 85 15.70 -6.48 3.30
CA GLU A 85 15.16 -5.88 4.53
C GLU A 85 14.80 -4.40 4.31
N LEU A 86 13.63 -4.01 4.80
CA LEU A 86 13.11 -2.64 4.82
C LEU A 86 12.86 -2.23 6.26
N ARG A 87 13.27 -1.01 6.60
CA ARG A 87 13.00 -0.40 7.91
C ARG A 87 12.15 0.83 7.71
N VAL A 88 11.01 0.85 8.38
CA VAL A 88 9.95 1.84 8.12
C VAL A 88 9.40 2.34 9.46
N GLU A 89 9.15 3.64 9.55
CA GLU A 89 8.32 4.25 10.59
C GLU A 89 6.96 4.57 9.94
N PRO A 90 5.96 3.66 10.02
CA PRO A 90 4.81 3.68 9.11
C PRO A 90 3.99 4.97 9.18
N CYS A 91 3.61 5.41 10.37
CA CYS A 91 2.84 6.64 10.54
C CYS A 91 3.69 7.88 10.22
N ALA A 92 4.99 7.86 10.49
CA ALA A 92 5.88 8.95 10.09
C ALA A 92 5.92 9.11 8.56
N ALA A 93 5.88 8.00 7.81
CA ALA A 93 5.85 7.97 6.34
C ALA A 93 4.43 8.10 5.74
N LEU A 94 3.36 7.98 6.52
CA LEU A 94 1.97 8.04 6.04
C LEU A 94 1.62 9.38 5.38
N GLU A 95 0.98 9.33 4.21
CA GLU A 95 0.50 10.52 3.51
C GLU A 95 -0.85 10.99 4.06
N ILE A 96 -0.83 12.09 4.82
CA ILE A 96 -2.04 12.58 5.52
C ILE A 96 -2.82 13.67 4.77
N GLY A 97 -2.31 14.11 3.61
CA GLY A 97 -2.91 15.18 2.79
C GLY A 97 -4.41 15.01 2.56
N PRO A 98 -4.91 13.83 2.15
CA PRO A 98 -6.34 13.64 1.85
C PRO A 98 -7.25 13.91 3.05
N TRP A 99 -6.87 13.48 4.26
CA TRP A 99 -7.65 13.76 5.47
C TRP A 99 -7.58 15.23 5.89
N VAL A 100 -6.41 15.87 5.75
CA VAL A 100 -6.21 17.28 6.12
C VAL A 100 -6.98 18.22 5.19
N ASP A 101 -6.98 17.95 3.90
CA ASP A 101 -7.59 18.79 2.88
C ASP A 101 -9.07 18.48 2.60
N GLY A 102 -9.59 17.40 3.16
CA GLY A 102 -10.96 16.94 2.94
C GLY A 102 -11.17 16.38 1.53
N GLU A 103 -10.18 15.64 1.04
CA GLU A 103 -10.17 14.97 -0.27
C GLU A 103 -10.42 13.46 -0.13
N LEU A 104 -11.29 13.09 0.81
CA LEU A 104 -11.79 11.73 0.96
C LEU A 104 -12.94 11.49 -0.01
N GLY A 105 -12.90 10.38 -0.72
CA GLY A 105 -13.86 10.03 -1.77
C GLY A 105 -13.24 9.22 -2.91
N ASP A 106 -12.04 8.69 -2.73
CA ASP A 106 -11.46 7.71 -3.64
C ASP A 106 -12.17 6.36 -3.43
N GLU A 107 -12.77 5.81 -4.49
CA GLU A 107 -13.60 4.60 -4.40
C GLU A 107 -12.81 3.36 -3.97
N GLU A 108 -11.50 3.36 -4.13
CA GLU A 108 -10.64 2.24 -3.80
C GLU A 108 -9.89 2.47 -2.48
N LEU A 109 -9.20 3.61 -2.35
CA LEU A 109 -8.34 3.89 -1.20
C LEU A 109 -9.14 4.17 0.08
N ASP A 110 -10.35 4.73 -0.05
CA ASP A 110 -11.23 5.04 1.07
C ASP A 110 -12.29 3.96 1.31
N ALA A 111 -12.27 2.86 0.55
CA ALA A 111 -13.18 1.75 0.74
C ALA A 111 -12.83 0.90 1.97
N THR A 112 -13.89 0.40 2.60
CA THR A 112 -13.87 -0.67 3.60
C THR A 112 -14.86 -1.74 3.18
N LEU A 113 -14.78 -2.93 3.78
CA LEU A 113 -15.87 -3.90 3.66
C LEU A 113 -17.18 -3.31 4.22
N PRO A 114 -18.33 -3.69 3.63
CA PRO A 114 -19.62 -3.11 3.97
C PRO A 114 -20.09 -3.54 5.36
N ILE A 115 -20.53 -2.57 6.16
CA ILE A 115 -21.19 -2.80 7.45
C ILE A 115 -22.63 -3.23 7.23
N GLY A 116 -23.07 -4.27 7.94
CA GLY A 116 -24.43 -4.80 7.88
C GLY A 116 -24.67 -5.80 6.75
N GLU A 117 -23.66 -6.07 5.93
CA GLU A 117 -23.70 -7.05 4.83
C GLU A 117 -22.92 -8.32 5.18
N ALA A 118 -23.18 -9.39 4.42
CA ALA A 118 -22.50 -10.67 4.61
C ALA A 118 -21.11 -10.63 3.97
N VAL A 119 -20.08 -10.89 4.76
CA VAL A 119 -18.70 -11.08 4.32
C VAL A 119 -18.38 -12.56 4.35
N ASP A 120 -17.97 -13.12 3.21
CA ASP A 120 -17.65 -14.54 3.10
C ASP A 120 -16.41 -14.91 3.94
N VAL A 121 -16.47 -16.06 4.60
CA VAL A 121 -15.39 -16.64 5.40
C VAL A 121 -15.33 -18.15 5.18
N ARG A 122 -14.18 -18.78 5.48
CA ARG A 122 -14.09 -20.24 5.52
C ARG A 122 -15.16 -20.86 6.44
N PRO A 123 -15.61 -22.10 6.16
CA PRO A 123 -16.68 -22.71 6.94
C PRO A 123 -16.38 -22.80 8.44
N ILE A 124 -17.32 -22.33 9.27
CA ILE A 124 -17.26 -22.42 10.74
C ILE A 124 -18.42 -23.28 11.25
N LEU A 125 -18.14 -24.25 12.12
CA LEU A 125 -19.16 -25.13 12.68
C LEU A 125 -20.02 -24.43 13.73
N LEU A 126 -21.34 -24.45 13.53
CA LEU A 126 -22.36 -23.98 14.46
C LEU A 126 -23.00 -25.17 15.18
N GLY A 127 -22.24 -25.78 16.09
CA GLY A 127 -22.55 -27.05 16.73
C GLY A 127 -22.18 -28.26 15.86
N ARG A 128 -22.96 -29.35 15.90
CA ARG A 128 -22.55 -30.63 15.28
C ARG A 128 -22.73 -30.74 13.76
N VAL A 129 -23.65 -29.98 13.16
CA VAL A 129 -24.09 -30.23 11.76
C VAL A 129 -24.20 -28.96 10.93
N ARG A 130 -24.47 -27.80 11.55
CA ARG A 130 -24.66 -26.55 10.82
C ARG A 130 -23.31 -25.89 10.58
N MET A 131 -23.16 -25.23 9.43
CA MET A 131 -21.98 -24.44 9.08
C MET A 131 -22.39 -23.01 8.75
N ALA A 132 -21.61 -22.04 9.21
CA ALA A 132 -21.60 -20.68 8.72
C ALA A 132 -20.50 -20.53 7.67
N ARG A 133 -20.72 -19.68 6.67
CA ARG A 133 -19.76 -19.33 5.61
C ARG A 133 -19.64 -17.83 5.39
N TYR A 134 -20.26 -17.06 6.28
CA TYR A 134 -20.20 -15.61 6.24
C TYR A 134 -20.36 -15.05 7.66
N VAL A 135 -19.85 -13.85 7.87
CA VAL A 135 -20.03 -13.04 9.09
C VAL A 135 -20.69 -11.71 8.72
N VAL A 136 -21.43 -11.11 9.65
CA VAL A 136 -22.02 -9.77 9.47
C VAL A 136 -21.60 -8.91 10.65
N PHE A 137 -21.05 -7.73 10.34
CA PHE A 137 -20.63 -6.73 11.31
C PHE A 137 -21.63 -5.58 11.43
N GLU A 138 -21.70 -4.95 12.61
CA GLU A 138 -22.37 -3.67 12.84
C GLU A 138 -21.36 -2.52 13.01
N ALA A 139 -21.84 -1.29 12.86
CA ALA A 139 -21.02 -0.11 13.11
C ALA A 139 -20.62 -0.05 14.59
N LEU A 140 -19.33 0.09 14.83
CA LEU A 140 -18.75 0.07 16.16
C LEU A 140 -18.20 1.46 16.52
N THR A 141 -18.39 1.87 17.77
CA THR A 141 -17.70 3.03 18.34
C THR A 141 -16.51 2.59 19.18
N VAL A 142 -15.60 3.52 19.48
CA VAL A 142 -14.48 3.25 20.40
C VAL A 142 -14.94 2.63 21.70
N LYS A 143 -16.01 3.17 22.32
CA LYS A 143 -16.56 2.61 23.55
C LYS A 143 -17.00 1.14 23.40
N GLY A 144 -17.59 0.80 22.26
CA GLY A 144 -17.98 -0.57 21.94
C GLY A 144 -16.79 -1.51 21.78
N ALA A 145 -15.68 -1.01 21.21
CA ALA A 145 -14.45 -1.77 20.95
C ALA A 145 -13.53 -1.93 22.18
N ARG A 146 -13.67 -1.09 23.21
CA ARG A 146 -12.81 -1.14 24.42
C ARG A 146 -12.63 -2.54 25.05
N PRO A 147 -13.68 -3.39 25.18
CA PRO A 147 -13.50 -4.74 25.70
C PRO A 147 -12.59 -5.61 24.80
N LEU A 148 -12.66 -5.44 23.48
CA LEU A 148 -11.75 -6.10 22.54
C LEU A 148 -10.31 -5.62 22.74
N PHE A 149 -10.08 -4.31 22.88
CA PHE A 149 -8.75 -3.78 23.14
C PHE A 149 -8.14 -4.32 24.45
N ALA A 150 -8.95 -4.42 25.50
CA ALA A 150 -8.52 -5.01 26.76
C ALA A 150 -8.18 -6.50 26.61
N ALA A 151 -8.99 -7.25 25.85
CA ALA A 151 -8.76 -8.68 25.63
C ALA A 151 -7.49 -8.94 24.79
N LEU A 152 -7.26 -8.16 23.73
CA LEU A 152 -6.06 -8.27 22.89
C LEU A 152 -4.76 -7.85 23.60
N GLY A 153 -4.87 -7.03 24.64
CA GLY A 153 -3.74 -6.69 25.51
C GLY A 153 -3.35 -7.79 26.52
N GLY A 154 -4.21 -8.80 26.70
CA GLY A 154 -3.99 -9.91 27.63
C GLY A 154 -3.07 -11.00 27.07
N GLU A 155 -2.63 -11.91 27.94
CA GLU A 155 -1.77 -13.05 27.53
C GLU A 155 -2.53 -14.10 26.69
N SER A 156 -3.86 -14.16 26.82
CA SER A 156 -4.72 -15.09 26.09
C SER A 156 -6.03 -14.43 25.70
N LEU A 157 -6.46 -14.66 24.45
CA LEU A 157 -7.74 -14.17 23.95
C LEU A 157 -8.87 -15.15 24.32
N GLU A 158 -9.65 -14.82 25.34
CA GLU A 158 -10.87 -15.56 25.68
C GLU A 158 -12.06 -15.05 24.87
N ILE A 159 -12.61 -15.89 24.00
CA ILE A 159 -13.74 -15.52 23.15
C ILE A 159 -15.06 -15.81 23.90
N ASP A 160 -15.72 -14.75 24.35
CA ASP A 160 -17.03 -14.79 24.99
C ASP A 160 -18.07 -13.92 24.24
N ALA A 161 -19.31 -13.91 24.75
CA ALA A 161 -20.38 -13.11 24.14
C ALA A 161 -20.12 -11.59 24.19
N GLY A 162 -19.32 -11.13 25.16
CA GLY A 162 -18.90 -9.73 25.29
C GLY A 162 -17.86 -9.37 24.24
N LEU A 163 -16.89 -10.26 23.99
CA LEU A 163 -15.90 -10.10 22.93
C LEU A 163 -16.55 -10.10 21.55
N VAL A 164 -17.47 -11.02 21.28
CA VAL A 164 -18.25 -11.04 20.02
C VAL A 164 -18.99 -9.72 19.80
N ALA A 165 -19.56 -9.14 20.87
CA ALA A 165 -20.17 -7.81 20.79
C ALA A 165 -19.15 -6.70 20.54
N ALA A 166 -17.97 -6.77 21.18
CA ALA A 166 -16.89 -5.81 21.02
C ALA A 166 -16.17 -5.91 19.68
N MET A 167 -16.30 -7.04 18.97
CA MET A 167 -15.92 -7.19 17.56
C MET A 167 -17.01 -6.66 16.61
N GLY A 168 -18.17 -6.22 17.12
CA GLY A 168 -19.29 -5.78 16.28
C GLY A 168 -19.97 -6.92 15.51
N ILE A 169 -19.78 -8.19 15.88
CA ILE A 169 -20.40 -9.31 15.17
C ILE A 169 -21.88 -9.42 15.56
N VAL A 170 -22.76 -9.27 14.58
CA VAL A 170 -24.22 -9.41 14.76
C VAL A 170 -24.80 -10.70 14.20
N ALA A 171 -24.07 -11.37 13.30
CA ALA A 171 -24.42 -12.70 12.83
C ALA A 171 -23.20 -13.49 12.36
N LEU A 172 -23.25 -14.81 12.55
CA LEU A 172 -22.34 -15.78 11.95
C LEU A 172 -23.20 -16.80 11.19
N GLY A 173 -23.22 -16.71 9.87
CA GLY A 173 -24.26 -17.36 9.07
C GLY A 173 -25.66 -16.88 9.49
N ASN A 174 -26.54 -17.83 9.80
CA ASN A 174 -27.88 -17.53 10.33
C ASN A 174 -27.94 -17.45 11.86
N GLU A 175 -26.84 -17.67 12.56
CA GLU A 175 -26.79 -17.60 14.03
C GLU A 175 -26.65 -16.15 14.50
N ARG A 176 -27.44 -15.76 15.50
CA ARG A 176 -27.47 -14.41 16.07
C ARG A 176 -27.25 -14.40 17.58
N ASP A 177 -27.26 -15.57 18.22
CA ASP A 177 -26.95 -15.68 19.63
C ASP A 177 -25.44 -15.53 19.85
N ARG A 178 -25.03 -14.43 20.48
CA ARG A 178 -23.63 -14.09 20.71
C ARG A 178 -22.87 -15.15 21.53
N ALA A 179 -23.53 -15.85 22.47
CA ALA A 179 -22.87 -16.90 23.23
C ALA A 179 -22.55 -18.12 22.34
N ARG A 180 -23.44 -18.44 21.39
CA ARG A 180 -23.22 -19.52 20.43
C ARG A 180 -22.21 -19.15 19.35
N ILE A 181 -22.20 -17.90 18.92
CA ILE A 181 -21.17 -17.37 18.02
C ILE A 181 -19.80 -17.45 18.71
N ALA A 182 -19.71 -17.04 19.98
CA ALA A 182 -18.48 -17.11 20.76
C ALA A 182 -17.96 -18.55 20.87
N GLU A 183 -18.82 -19.51 21.21
CA GLU A 183 -18.46 -20.94 21.26
C GLU A 183 -17.95 -21.45 19.90
N ALA A 184 -18.61 -21.06 18.81
CA ALA A 184 -18.22 -21.45 17.46
C ALA A 184 -16.85 -20.89 17.07
N LEU A 185 -16.59 -19.60 17.36
CA LEU A 185 -15.29 -18.96 17.08
C LEU A 185 -14.18 -19.54 17.97
N ALA A 186 -14.46 -19.80 19.25
CA ALA A 186 -13.50 -20.39 20.20
C ALA A 186 -13.06 -21.82 19.85
N THR A 187 -13.82 -22.52 19.00
CA THR A 187 -13.58 -23.93 18.66
C THR A 187 -13.34 -24.16 17.16
N CYS A 188 -13.34 -23.10 16.35
CA CYS A 188 -13.08 -23.20 14.92
C CYS A 188 -11.60 -23.42 14.63
N GLU A 189 -11.29 -23.76 13.38
CA GLU A 189 -9.91 -23.83 12.91
C GLU A 189 -9.31 -22.42 12.87
N ASP A 190 -8.02 -22.28 13.23
CA ASP A 190 -7.31 -20.99 13.26
C ASP A 190 -7.47 -20.23 11.94
N ALA A 191 -7.37 -20.95 10.82
CA ALA A 191 -7.67 -20.49 9.48
C ALA A 191 -9.04 -19.78 9.36
N SER A 192 -10.10 -20.37 9.88
CA SER A 192 -11.43 -19.76 9.81
C SER A 192 -11.55 -18.56 10.75
N PHE A 193 -10.86 -18.56 11.89
CA PHE A 193 -10.79 -17.40 12.78
C PHE A 193 -10.02 -16.24 12.12
N ASP A 194 -8.90 -16.52 11.44
CA ASP A 194 -8.11 -15.54 10.70
C ASP A 194 -8.94 -14.82 9.64
N ASP A 195 -9.84 -15.51 8.94
CA ASP A 195 -10.75 -14.88 7.97
C ASP A 195 -11.71 -13.90 8.66
N VAL A 196 -12.23 -14.23 9.85
CA VAL A 196 -13.10 -13.35 10.63
C VAL A 196 -12.33 -12.14 11.15
N SER A 197 -11.11 -12.34 11.66
CA SER A 197 -10.22 -11.27 12.11
C SER A 197 -9.80 -10.35 10.96
N ARG A 198 -9.49 -10.91 9.77
CA ARG A 198 -9.21 -10.12 8.56
C ARG A 198 -10.42 -9.31 8.13
N ALA A 199 -11.61 -9.94 8.09
CA ALA A 199 -12.85 -9.24 7.76
C ALA A 199 -13.16 -8.09 8.74
N PHE A 200 -12.84 -8.25 10.03
CA PHE A 200 -12.93 -7.17 11.02
C PHE A 200 -11.98 -6.01 10.67
N VAL A 201 -10.70 -6.29 10.39
CA VAL A 201 -9.72 -5.27 10.00
C VAL A 201 -10.18 -4.54 8.73
N ASP A 202 -10.57 -5.27 7.70
CA ASP A 202 -10.98 -4.70 6.41
C ASP A 202 -12.30 -3.91 6.48
N THR A 203 -13.11 -4.13 7.54
CA THR A 203 -14.33 -3.35 7.81
C THR A 203 -14.03 -2.03 8.52
N HIS A 204 -12.89 -1.92 9.22
CA HIS A 204 -12.58 -0.78 10.09
C HIS A 204 -11.33 0.01 9.68
N TYR A 205 -10.49 -0.52 8.79
CA TYR A 205 -9.31 0.16 8.26
C TYR A 205 -9.50 0.42 6.76
N VAL A 206 -9.40 1.69 6.38
CA VAL A 206 -9.34 2.06 4.96
C VAL A 206 -7.96 1.71 4.39
N ARG A 207 -7.90 1.32 3.10
CA ARG A 207 -6.64 1.00 2.43
C ARG A 207 -5.63 2.15 2.46
N ARG A 208 -6.11 3.39 2.51
CA ARG A 208 -5.27 4.58 2.66
C ARG A 208 -4.45 4.61 3.96
N LEU A 209 -4.80 3.84 4.98
CA LEU A 209 -4.00 3.71 6.21
C LEU A 209 -2.77 2.82 6.01
N ALA A 210 -1.97 3.17 5.01
CA ALA A 210 -0.70 2.56 4.69
C ALA A 210 0.28 3.64 4.21
N CYS A 211 1.56 3.46 4.49
CA CYS A 211 2.62 4.27 3.92
C CYS A 211 3.29 3.55 2.75
N VAL A 212 3.79 4.33 1.81
CA VAL A 212 4.57 3.85 0.67
C VAL A 212 6.05 3.83 1.06
N ALA A 213 6.67 2.64 1.08
CA ALA A 213 8.08 2.45 1.34
C ALA A 213 8.82 1.91 0.10
N PHE A 214 9.80 2.67 -0.39
CA PHE A 214 10.61 2.26 -1.53
C PHE A 214 11.85 1.47 -1.09
N CYS A 215 12.07 0.33 -1.72
CA CYS A 215 13.22 -0.51 -1.45
C CYS A 215 14.52 0.16 -1.96
N ALA A 216 15.51 0.33 -1.08
CA ALA A 216 16.79 0.90 -1.47
C ALA A 216 17.59 0.04 -2.48
N ALA A 217 17.31 -1.27 -2.54
CA ALA A 217 18.03 -2.20 -3.41
C ALA A 217 17.44 -2.26 -4.83
N CYS A 218 16.12 -2.44 -4.96
CA CYS A 218 15.47 -2.62 -6.26
C CYS A 218 14.49 -1.49 -6.64
N ARG A 219 14.30 -0.48 -5.77
CA ARG A 219 13.34 0.62 -5.93
C ARG A 219 11.86 0.23 -5.96
N ALA A 220 11.54 -1.04 -5.69
CA ALA A 220 10.14 -1.45 -5.62
C ALA A 220 9.40 -0.75 -4.49
N ARG A 221 8.15 -0.37 -4.75
CA ARG A 221 7.17 0.12 -3.78
C ARG A 221 6.66 -1.05 -2.94
N ASN A 222 6.54 -0.80 -1.65
CA ASN A 222 5.98 -1.72 -0.66
C ASN A 222 5.01 -0.89 0.20
N ASP A 223 3.76 -1.32 0.24
CA ASP A 223 2.74 -0.68 1.04
C ASP A 223 2.77 -1.30 2.44
N VAL A 224 3.00 -0.48 3.46
CA VAL A 224 3.11 -0.92 4.86
C VAL A 224 1.98 -0.29 5.65
N ASP A 225 1.20 -1.12 6.34
CA ASP A 225 0.10 -0.69 7.20
C ASP A 225 0.57 0.40 8.20
N ALA A 226 -0.18 1.50 8.29
CA ALA A 226 0.13 2.66 9.13
C ALA A 226 -1.11 3.12 9.92
N PRO A 227 -1.22 2.84 11.24
CA PRO A 227 -0.22 2.17 12.08
C PRO A 227 -0.05 0.69 11.75
N CYS A 228 1.15 0.16 11.99
CA CYS A 228 1.46 -1.25 11.75
C CYS A 228 0.74 -2.18 12.72
N ASP A 229 0.62 -1.78 13.98
CA ASP A 229 -0.07 -2.57 15.00
C ASP A 229 -1.57 -2.37 14.84
N ARG A 230 -2.30 -3.42 14.45
CA ARG A 230 -3.76 -3.43 14.40
C ARG A 230 -4.32 -4.58 15.24
N GLU A 231 -5.64 -4.59 15.42
CA GLU A 231 -6.34 -5.68 16.08
C GLU A 231 -6.04 -7.02 15.42
N PHE A 232 -5.90 -8.06 16.26
CA PHE A 232 -5.59 -9.43 15.83
C PHE A 232 -4.26 -9.61 15.08
N MET A 233 -3.43 -8.56 14.97
CA MET A 233 -2.12 -8.62 14.31
C MET A 233 -0.96 -8.82 15.30
N ALA A 234 -1.22 -8.75 16.61
CA ALA A 234 -0.19 -8.87 17.63
C ALA A 234 0.35 -10.32 17.73
N SER A 235 1.67 -10.46 17.52
CA SER A 235 2.57 -11.61 17.82
C SER A 235 3.11 -12.42 16.65
N ALA A 236 2.86 -12.04 15.39
CA ALA A 236 3.67 -12.56 14.30
C ALA A 236 4.85 -11.60 14.05
N PRO A 237 6.11 -12.07 13.98
CA PRO A 237 7.19 -11.20 13.49
C PRO A 237 6.77 -10.61 12.14
N PRO A 238 7.13 -9.36 11.82
CA PRO A 238 6.65 -8.67 10.62
C PRO A 238 6.86 -9.46 9.30
N LEU A 239 7.78 -10.43 9.32
CA LEU A 239 7.99 -11.46 8.30
C LEU A 239 6.77 -12.34 7.94
N ALA A 240 5.70 -12.35 8.74
CA ALA A 240 4.54 -13.21 8.51
C ALA A 240 3.37 -12.52 7.79
N ARG A 241 3.40 -11.20 7.64
CA ARG A 241 2.37 -10.43 6.89
C ARG A 241 2.84 -9.87 5.57
N GLU A 242 4.09 -10.12 5.22
CA GLU A 242 4.55 -10.06 3.85
C GLU A 242 4.08 -11.30 3.09
N SER A 243 2.81 -11.68 3.32
CA SER A 243 2.33 -12.97 2.89
C SER A 243 0.85 -13.25 3.13
N ALA A 244 -0.02 -13.74 2.24
CA ALA A 244 0.04 -14.10 0.82
C ALA A 244 1.37 -14.61 0.23
N SER A 245 2.31 -13.73 -0.09
CA SER A 245 3.73 -13.85 -0.52
C SER A 245 4.90 -14.41 0.38
N ALA A 246 4.71 -15.17 1.45
CA ALA A 246 5.77 -15.91 2.17
C ALA A 246 5.44 -17.39 2.18
N LEU A 247 6.00 -18.07 1.17
CA LEU A 247 6.05 -19.51 0.95
C LEU A 247 5.68 -20.39 2.17
N PRO A 248 4.49 -21.03 2.17
CA PRO A 248 4.41 -22.41 2.54
C PRO A 248 4.88 -23.24 1.34
N VAL A 249 6.11 -23.74 1.40
CA VAL A 249 6.45 -25.00 0.72
C VAL A 249 5.62 -26.10 1.39
N ALA A 250 4.37 -26.26 0.96
CA ALA A 250 3.60 -27.48 1.13
C ALA A 250 2.37 -27.44 0.20
N ALA A 251 2.49 -28.16 -0.91
CA ALA A 251 1.40 -28.51 -1.78
C ALA A 251 0.20 -29.10 -1.01
N SER A 252 -0.93 -28.40 -1.05
CA SER A 252 -2.29 -28.97 -1.04
C SER A 252 -3.24 -27.82 -1.37
N SER A 253 -3.90 -27.75 -2.52
CA SER A 253 -4.98 -28.67 -2.89
C SER A 253 -5.32 -28.58 -4.39
N GLY A 254 -5.06 -29.64 -5.17
CA GLY A 254 -5.79 -30.02 -6.40
C GLY A 254 -5.85 -29.08 -7.61
N GLY A 255 -5.35 -27.84 -7.53
CA GLY A 255 -5.31 -26.89 -8.64
C GLY A 255 -4.16 -27.13 -9.61
N PRO A 256 -4.19 -26.52 -10.82
CA PRO A 256 -3.01 -26.48 -11.68
C PRO A 256 -1.86 -25.80 -10.94
N ALA A 257 -0.63 -26.24 -11.17
CA ALA A 257 0.56 -25.54 -10.68
C ALA A 257 1.01 -24.53 -11.74
N PHE A 258 1.55 -23.39 -11.31
CA PHE A 258 2.22 -22.44 -12.21
C PHE A 258 3.41 -23.15 -12.91
N PRO A 259 3.69 -22.87 -14.20
CA PRO A 259 4.81 -23.49 -14.90
C PRO A 259 6.16 -23.19 -14.22
N THR A 260 7.12 -24.09 -14.41
CA THR A 260 8.52 -23.80 -14.07
C THR A 260 9.07 -22.69 -14.97
N LEU A 261 10.14 -22.01 -14.54
CA LEU A 261 10.82 -20.99 -15.34
C LEU A 261 11.17 -21.50 -16.76
N ASP A 262 11.69 -22.73 -16.88
CA ASP A 262 12.02 -23.31 -18.19
C ASP A 262 10.78 -23.52 -19.08
N ALA A 263 9.67 -23.97 -18.50
CA ALA A 263 8.42 -24.18 -19.22
C ALA A 263 7.79 -22.84 -19.64
N PHE A 264 7.78 -21.86 -18.73
CA PHE A 264 7.37 -20.48 -19.00
C PHE A 264 8.22 -19.87 -20.12
N ALA A 265 9.54 -20.02 -20.06
CA ALA A 265 10.44 -19.50 -21.07
C ALA A 265 10.27 -20.16 -22.45
N ALA A 266 10.04 -21.47 -22.48
CA ALA A 266 9.70 -22.17 -23.71
C ALA A 266 8.40 -21.63 -24.30
N ARG A 267 7.38 -21.42 -23.46
CA ARG A 267 6.09 -20.89 -23.88
C ARG A 267 6.18 -19.44 -24.38
N ALA A 268 6.91 -18.58 -23.69
CA ALA A 268 7.18 -17.20 -24.09
C ALA A 268 7.79 -17.14 -25.49
N ARG A 269 8.79 -17.98 -25.78
CA ARG A 269 9.43 -18.04 -27.11
C ARG A 269 8.47 -18.52 -28.20
N ASP A 270 7.60 -19.47 -27.89
CA ASP A 270 6.59 -19.96 -28.85
C ASP A 270 5.54 -18.89 -29.16
N ILE A 271 5.16 -18.07 -28.17
CA ILE A 271 4.23 -16.93 -28.31
C ILE A 271 4.89 -15.77 -29.06
N ALA A 272 6.12 -15.40 -28.72
CA ALA A 272 6.80 -14.25 -29.33
C ALA A 272 7.12 -14.46 -30.82
N ARG A 273 7.44 -15.69 -31.25
CA ARG A 273 7.89 -15.96 -32.62
C ARG A 273 6.90 -15.53 -33.72
N PRO A 274 5.58 -15.78 -33.62
CA PRO A 274 4.63 -15.19 -34.57
C PRO A 274 4.52 -13.66 -34.42
N LEU A 275 4.45 -13.11 -33.20
CA LEU A 275 4.30 -11.67 -32.96
C LEU A 275 5.47 -10.85 -33.52
N GLN A 276 6.71 -11.28 -33.29
CA GLN A 276 7.91 -10.64 -33.84
C GLN A 276 7.93 -10.64 -35.37
N ARG A 277 7.41 -11.72 -35.99
CA ARG A 277 7.28 -11.81 -37.45
C ARG A 277 6.26 -10.81 -37.98
N ASP A 278 5.12 -10.67 -37.31
CA ASP A 278 4.06 -9.75 -37.70
C ASP A 278 4.48 -8.29 -37.51
N ALA A 279 5.24 -7.99 -36.46
CA ALA A 279 5.85 -6.67 -36.23
C ALA A 279 7.03 -6.34 -37.16
N ALA A 280 7.50 -7.31 -37.98
CA ALA A 280 8.74 -7.23 -38.75
C ALA A 280 9.95 -6.78 -37.90
N ALA A 281 9.96 -7.22 -36.63
CA ALA A 281 10.85 -6.71 -35.59
C ALA A 281 12.00 -7.71 -35.35
N ASP A 282 13.24 -7.24 -35.51
CA ASP A 282 14.45 -7.99 -35.10
C ASP A 282 14.77 -7.65 -33.64
N VAL A 283 13.89 -8.08 -32.74
CA VAL A 283 13.92 -7.79 -31.30
C VAL A 283 14.21 -9.07 -30.54
N GLU A 284 15.19 -9.02 -29.64
CA GLU A 284 15.52 -10.16 -28.80
C GLU A 284 14.43 -10.39 -27.75
N LEU A 285 14.05 -11.65 -27.49
CA LEU A 285 13.20 -11.99 -26.34
C LEU A 285 14.07 -12.57 -25.22
N VAL A 286 14.06 -11.92 -24.07
CA VAL A 286 14.69 -12.38 -22.84
C VAL A 286 13.61 -12.80 -21.85
N VAL A 287 13.86 -13.92 -21.16
CA VAL A 287 13.00 -14.39 -20.07
C VAL A 287 13.82 -14.37 -18.81
N GLU A 288 13.47 -13.49 -17.87
CA GLU A 288 14.23 -13.25 -16.65
C GLU A 288 13.55 -13.92 -15.45
N GLY A 289 14.34 -14.70 -14.71
CA GLY A 289 13.90 -15.38 -13.49
C GLY A 289 14.34 -14.69 -12.19
N GLU A 290 15.17 -13.64 -12.29
CA GLU A 290 15.67 -12.88 -11.15
C GLU A 290 14.71 -11.74 -10.77
N THR A 291 15.15 -10.80 -9.92
CA THR A 291 14.33 -9.67 -9.47
C THR A 291 13.86 -8.83 -10.65
N PRO A 292 12.53 -8.71 -10.86
CA PRO A 292 11.97 -7.86 -11.89
C PRO A 292 12.43 -6.40 -11.79
N ALA A 293 12.57 -5.76 -12.95
CA ALA A 293 12.62 -4.30 -13.01
C ALA A 293 11.30 -3.70 -12.48
N VAL A 294 11.35 -2.44 -12.09
CA VAL A 294 10.19 -1.69 -11.59
C VAL A 294 10.01 -0.42 -12.41
N ASP A 295 8.76 0.03 -12.52
CA ASP A 295 8.44 1.31 -13.14
C ASP A 295 8.85 2.51 -12.24
N ASP A 296 8.52 3.73 -12.70
CA ASP A 296 8.76 4.96 -11.94
C ASP A 296 7.90 5.07 -10.66
N GLY A 297 6.80 4.30 -10.56
CA GLY A 297 5.96 4.16 -9.38
C GLY A 297 6.48 3.12 -8.38
N GLY A 298 7.47 2.32 -8.77
CA GLY A 298 8.02 1.21 -8.00
C GLY A 298 7.23 -0.10 -8.14
N GLU A 299 6.31 -0.22 -9.09
CA GLU A 299 5.58 -1.47 -9.33
C GLU A 299 6.46 -2.45 -10.15
N PRO A 300 6.58 -3.72 -9.75
CA PRO A 300 7.29 -4.74 -10.53
C PRO A 300 6.66 -4.96 -11.90
N LEU A 301 7.48 -4.91 -12.95
CA LEU A 301 7.03 -5.05 -14.33
C LEU A 301 6.74 -6.51 -14.71
N LEU A 302 5.74 -6.73 -15.56
CA LEU A 302 5.50 -8.01 -16.24
C LEU A 302 6.43 -8.19 -17.44
N GLY A 303 6.61 -7.12 -18.20
CA GLY A 303 7.52 -7.03 -19.33
C GLY A 303 8.19 -5.66 -19.39
N SER A 304 9.23 -5.56 -20.21
CA SER A 304 9.83 -4.27 -20.52
C SER A 304 10.53 -4.31 -21.87
N TYR A 305 10.35 -3.26 -22.66
CA TYR A 305 11.11 -3.01 -23.88
C TYR A 305 12.34 -2.13 -23.58
N LEU A 306 13.50 -2.57 -24.08
CA LEU A 306 14.74 -1.81 -24.06
C LEU A 306 15.13 -1.45 -25.52
N PRO A 307 15.20 -0.16 -25.87
CA PRO A 307 15.58 0.27 -27.21
C PRO A 307 17.04 -0.07 -27.52
N PRO A 308 17.44 -0.19 -28.80
CA PRO A 308 18.82 -0.50 -29.15
C PRO A 308 19.76 0.61 -28.68
N HIS A 309 20.91 0.23 -28.13
CA HIS A 309 21.95 1.18 -27.74
C HIS A 309 23.23 0.92 -28.55
N PRO A 310 23.78 1.93 -29.26
CA PRO A 310 25.00 1.75 -30.06
C PRO A 310 26.25 1.52 -29.19
N GLY A 311 26.16 1.73 -27.88
CA GLY A 311 27.25 1.62 -26.93
C GLY A 311 28.01 2.94 -26.75
N ASP A 312 28.44 3.20 -25.52
CA ASP A 312 29.29 4.33 -25.15
C ASP A 312 30.29 3.94 -24.04
N MET A 313 30.89 4.94 -23.39
CA MET A 313 31.89 4.72 -22.32
C MET A 313 31.31 4.10 -21.04
N SER A 314 29.99 4.19 -20.85
CA SER A 314 29.25 3.71 -19.67
C SER A 314 28.44 2.45 -19.94
N THR A 315 27.95 2.26 -21.17
CA THR A 315 26.99 1.21 -21.50
C THR A 315 27.43 0.47 -22.77
N PRO A 316 27.55 -0.87 -22.75
CA PRO A 316 27.87 -1.64 -23.96
C PRO A 316 26.80 -1.53 -25.05
N THR A 317 27.18 -1.81 -26.29
CA THR A 317 26.23 -1.97 -27.40
C THR A 317 25.28 -3.13 -27.13
N HIS A 318 23.98 -2.94 -27.38
CA HIS A 318 22.99 -4.02 -27.34
C HIS A 318 21.88 -3.85 -28.40
N PRO A 319 21.29 -4.95 -28.88
CA PRO A 319 20.12 -4.93 -29.76
C PRO A 319 18.87 -4.42 -29.01
N PRO A 320 17.76 -4.14 -29.72
CA PRO A 320 16.48 -3.96 -29.03
C PRO A 320 16.07 -5.27 -28.37
N CYS A 321 15.49 -5.19 -27.18
CA CYS A 321 15.13 -6.35 -26.37
C CYS A 321 13.75 -6.18 -25.73
N VAL A 322 12.95 -7.25 -25.73
CA VAL A 322 11.77 -7.41 -24.88
C VAL A 322 12.13 -8.42 -23.80
N THR A 323 12.01 -8.00 -22.54
CA THR A 323 12.19 -8.89 -21.39
C THR A 323 10.83 -9.20 -20.78
N VAL A 324 10.60 -10.46 -20.38
CA VAL A 324 9.44 -10.86 -19.58
C VAL A 324 9.92 -11.44 -18.23
N TYR A 325 9.27 -11.04 -17.14
CA TYR A 325 9.73 -11.32 -15.77
C TYR A 325 8.91 -12.44 -15.13
N TYR A 326 9.47 -13.65 -15.06
CA TYR A 326 8.80 -14.83 -14.51
C TYR A 326 8.30 -14.63 -13.08
N ARG A 327 9.08 -13.95 -12.23
CA ARG A 327 8.74 -13.74 -10.82
C ARG A 327 7.49 -12.87 -10.64
N THR A 328 7.24 -11.91 -11.52
CA THR A 328 6.02 -11.08 -11.47
C THR A 328 4.78 -11.91 -11.76
N PHE A 329 4.82 -12.75 -12.81
CA PHE A 329 3.71 -13.66 -13.13
C PHE A 329 3.45 -14.67 -12.01
N LEU A 330 4.52 -15.23 -11.43
CA LEU A 330 4.41 -16.16 -10.30
C LEU A 330 3.81 -15.46 -9.07
N ALA A 331 4.20 -14.21 -8.78
CA ALA A 331 3.65 -13.45 -7.67
C ALA A 331 2.14 -13.23 -7.84
N ILE A 332 1.67 -12.83 -9.02
CA ILE A 332 0.23 -12.69 -9.31
C ILE A 332 -0.49 -14.04 -9.12
N TRP A 333 0.10 -15.14 -9.58
CA TRP A 333 -0.49 -16.47 -9.41
C TRP A 333 -0.63 -16.87 -7.93
N ASP A 334 0.38 -16.57 -7.12
CA ASP A 334 0.39 -16.90 -5.70
C ASP A 334 -0.57 -16.00 -4.89
N GLU A 335 -0.74 -14.75 -5.32
CA GLU A 335 -1.57 -13.74 -4.64
C GLU A 335 -3.05 -13.82 -5.04
N GLU A 336 -3.35 -13.92 -6.33
CA GLU A 336 -4.71 -13.89 -6.87
C GLU A 336 -5.25 -15.29 -7.21
N GLY A 337 -4.36 -16.28 -7.24
CA GLY A 337 -4.67 -17.65 -7.62
C GLY A 337 -4.56 -17.90 -9.13
N PRO A 338 -5.05 -19.06 -9.60
CA PRO A 338 -4.93 -19.46 -11.00
C PRO A 338 -5.63 -18.49 -11.98
N TYR A 339 -4.86 -17.92 -12.91
CA TYR A 339 -5.35 -17.05 -14.00
C TYR A 339 -4.86 -17.52 -15.38
N ASP A 340 -5.33 -16.90 -16.46
CA ASP A 340 -4.86 -17.17 -17.83
C ASP A 340 -3.50 -16.52 -18.09
N TRP A 341 -2.45 -17.04 -17.43
CA TRP A 341 -1.10 -16.50 -17.54
C TRP A 341 -0.53 -16.57 -18.97
N GLU A 342 -1.02 -17.48 -19.82
CA GLU A 342 -0.61 -17.53 -21.23
C GLU A 342 -1.22 -16.40 -22.05
N GLY A 343 -2.46 -16.02 -21.74
CA GLY A 343 -3.11 -14.81 -22.26
C GLY A 343 -2.32 -13.57 -21.86
N GLU A 344 -2.10 -13.38 -20.56
CA GLU A 344 -1.33 -12.24 -20.03
C GLU A 344 0.09 -12.16 -20.60
N LEU A 345 0.78 -13.31 -20.76
CA LEU A 345 2.11 -13.35 -21.36
C LEU A 345 2.10 -12.93 -22.83
N ARG A 346 1.05 -13.28 -23.57
CA ARG A 346 0.89 -12.82 -24.96
C ARG A 346 0.66 -11.33 -25.02
N GLU A 347 -0.27 -10.82 -24.21
CA GLU A 347 -0.60 -9.39 -24.15
C GLU A 347 0.63 -8.58 -23.75
N THR A 348 1.38 -9.04 -22.76
CA THR A 348 2.67 -8.43 -22.37
C THR A 348 3.64 -8.37 -23.54
N ILE A 349 3.89 -9.47 -24.25
CA ILE A 349 4.84 -9.47 -25.38
C ILE A 349 4.36 -8.58 -26.52
N GLU A 350 3.05 -8.54 -26.79
CA GLU A 350 2.45 -7.67 -27.81
C GLU A 350 2.63 -6.18 -27.46
N HIS A 351 2.34 -5.81 -26.20
CA HIS A 351 2.52 -4.46 -25.66
C HIS A 351 3.97 -3.98 -25.79
N GLU A 352 4.95 -4.79 -25.38
CA GLU A 352 6.36 -4.42 -25.48
C GLU A 352 6.87 -4.31 -26.93
N LEU A 353 6.32 -5.12 -27.85
CA LEU A 353 6.60 -4.98 -29.28
C LEU A 353 5.95 -3.72 -29.86
N GLU A 354 4.83 -3.26 -29.32
CA GLU A 354 4.22 -2.00 -29.72
C GLU A 354 5.11 -0.79 -29.34
N HIS A 355 5.68 -0.78 -28.13
CA HIS A 355 6.72 0.19 -27.74
C HIS A 355 7.90 0.20 -28.72
N HIS A 356 8.35 -0.97 -29.16
CA HIS A 356 9.39 -1.06 -30.19
C HIS A 356 8.98 -0.37 -31.50
N VAL A 357 7.76 -0.63 -31.98
CA VAL A 357 7.23 -0.02 -33.20
C VAL A 357 7.11 1.50 -33.06
N TYR A 358 6.66 2.01 -31.92
CA TYR A 358 6.60 3.44 -31.63
C TYR A 358 8.00 4.07 -31.56
N PHE A 359 8.94 3.43 -30.89
CA PHE A 359 10.34 3.86 -30.87
C PHE A 359 10.91 4.03 -32.28
N LEU A 360 10.63 3.10 -33.21
CA LEU A 360 11.05 3.21 -34.61
C LEU A 360 10.43 4.41 -35.36
N ARG A 361 9.27 4.90 -34.90
CA ARG A 361 8.61 6.11 -35.43
C ARG A 361 9.19 7.40 -34.84
N GLY A 362 10.02 7.30 -33.80
CA GLY A 362 10.68 8.43 -33.14
C GLY A 362 9.86 9.09 -32.03
N GLU A 363 8.72 8.51 -31.64
CA GLU A 363 7.85 8.98 -30.57
C GLU A 363 7.12 7.78 -29.95
N ASP A 364 7.11 7.69 -28.63
CA ASP A 364 6.44 6.64 -27.86
C ASP A 364 5.33 7.24 -26.97
N PRO A 365 4.10 7.36 -27.49
CA PRO A 365 2.98 7.89 -26.72
C PRO A 365 2.53 6.96 -25.60
N MET A 366 2.80 5.65 -25.68
CA MET A 366 2.42 4.70 -24.63
C MET A 366 3.21 4.94 -23.34
N ASP A 367 4.52 5.16 -23.45
CA ASP A 367 5.38 5.53 -22.32
C ASP A 367 4.93 6.84 -21.65
N ASP A 368 4.36 7.79 -22.41
CA ASP A 368 3.78 9.02 -21.84
C ASP A 368 2.45 8.80 -21.12
N GLU A 369 1.61 7.89 -21.63
CA GLU A 369 0.35 7.45 -21.02
C GLU A 369 0.61 6.70 -19.71
N GLU A 370 1.51 5.71 -19.69
CA GLU A 370 1.92 4.96 -18.49
C GLU A 370 2.46 5.89 -17.41
N ARG A 371 3.36 6.82 -17.78
CA ARG A 371 3.85 7.82 -16.83
C ARG A 371 2.76 8.76 -16.33
N ALA A 372 1.69 8.99 -17.10
CA ALA A 372 0.54 9.77 -16.64
C ALA A 372 -0.26 9.00 -15.60
N GLU A 373 -0.50 7.71 -15.81
CA GLU A 373 -1.19 6.85 -14.85
C GLU A 373 -0.45 6.78 -13.51
N ILE A 374 0.88 6.59 -13.54
CA ILE A 374 1.72 6.60 -12.33
C ILE A 374 1.59 7.93 -11.58
N ARG A 375 1.57 9.06 -12.29
CA ARG A 375 1.39 10.38 -11.67
C ARG A 375 0.00 10.54 -11.07
N ASP A 376 -1.03 10.07 -11.76
CA ASP A 376 -2.41 10.15 -11.29
C ASP A 376 -2.61 9.28 -10.04
N GLU A 377 -2.01 8.09 -9.97
CA GLU A 377 -2.00 7.26 -8.77
C GLU A 377 -1.27 7.96 -7.60
N ALA A 378 -0.08 8.51 -7.85
CA ALA A 378 0.66 9.26 -6.83
C ALA A 378 -0.17 10.44 -6.28
N VAL A 379 -0.94 11.12 -7.14
CA VAL A 379 -1.87 12.18 -6.74
C VAL A 379 -3.05 11.64 -5.93
N ARG A 380 -3.60 10.47 -6.28
CA ARG A 380 -4.67 9.80 -5.49
C ARG A 380 -4.20 9.48 -4.07
N ILE A 381 -2.96 9.02 -3.91
CA ILE A 381 -2.37 8.68 -2.61
C ILE A 381 -2.11 9.94 -1.78
N VAL A 382 -1.39 10.91 -2.34
CA VAL A 382 -0.93 12.13 -1.63
C VAL A 382 -2.05 13.15 -1.42
N GLY A 383 -3.06 13.16 -2.28
CA GLY A 383 -4.09 14.20 -2.36
C GLY A 383 -3.69 15.33 -3.30
N ARG A 384 -4.64 15.84 -4.07
CA ARG A 384 -4.40 16.85 -5.12
C ARG A 384 -3.83 18.14 -4.55
N ARG A 385 -4.38 18.63 -3.44
CA ARG A 385 -3.91 19.89 -2.84
C ARG A 385 -2.49 19.77 -2.29
N GLU A 386 -2.15 18.64 -1.71
CA GLU A 386 -0.79 18.39 -1.23
C GLU A 386 0.19 18.21 -2.40
N ALA A 387 -0.20 17.48 -3.45
CA ALA A 387 0.59 17.38 -4.67
C ALA A 387 0.86 18.75 -5.31
N GLU A 388 -0.16 19.63 -5.39
CA GLU A 388 -0.01 21.02 -5.86
C GLU A 388 0.96 21.82 -4.98
N ARG A 389 0.86 21.70 -3.65
CA ARG A 389 1.80 22.36 -2.72
C ARG A 389 3.23 21.90 -2.94
N ARG A 390 3.47 20.60 -3.14
CA ARG A 390 4.79 20.02 -3.43
C ARG A 390 5.33 20.49 -4.78
N ALA A 391 4.50 20.52 -5.82
CA ALA A 391 4.89 21.01 -7.14
C ALA A 391 5.33 22.49 -7.09
N ILE A 392 4.58 23.34 -6.39
CA ILE A 392 4.92 24.76 -6.20
C ILE A 392 6.23 24.90 -5.40
N ALA A 393 6.39 24.14 -4.32
CA ALA A 393 7.60 24.16 -3.50
C ALA A 393 8.85 23.70 -4.29
N GLY A 394 8.71 22.64 -5.09
CA GLY A 394 9.77 22.13 -5.97
C GLY A 394 10.16 23.11 -7.08
N PHE A 395 9.19 23.86 -7.62
CA PHE A 395 9.49 24.94 -8.57
C PHE A 395 10.28 26.08 -7.91
N GLY A 396 9.93 26.44 -6.67
CA GLY A 396 10.63 27.48 -5.90
C GLY A 396 12.10 27.14 -5.59
N SER A 397 12.39 25.87 -5.23
CA SER A 397 13.76 25.41 -5.02
C SER A 397 14.55 25.37 -6.33
N SER A 398 13.94 24.91 -7.43
CA SER A 398 14.54 24.89 -8.76
C SER A 398 14.89 26.30 -9.27
N LEU A 399 14.02 27.30 -9.06
CA LEU A 399 14.31 28.69 -9.43
C LEU A 399 15.47 29.27 -8.60
N SER A 400 15.51 29.00 -7.30
CA SER A 400 16.62 29.42 -6.43
C SER A 400 17.95 28.80 -6.88
N ASP A 401 17.94 27.50 -7.17
CA ASP A 401 19.14 26.77 -7.61
C ASP A 401 19.57 27.15 -9.02
N PHE A 402 18.63 27.41 -9.93
CA PHE A 402 18.90 27.98 -11.25
C PHE A 402 19.57 29.35 -11.13
N VAL A 403 19.04 30.26 -10.29
CA VAL A 403 19.65 31.58 -10.07
C VAL A 403 21.02 31.44 -9.41
N LYS A 404 21.19 30.58 -8.40
CA LYS A 404 22.50 30.30 -7.77
C LYS A 404 23.52 29.71 -8.74
N ARG A 405 23.10 28.87 -9.68
CA ARG A 405 24.01 28.28 -10.69
C ARG A 405 24.31 29.24 -11.84
N THR A 406 23.36 30.07 -12.25
CA THR A 406 23.49 30.92 -13.44
C THR A 406 23.96 32.35 -13.15
N TRP A 407 23.86 32.88 -11.93
CA TRP A 407 24.31 34.26 -11.62
C TRP A 407 25.77 34.56 -12.00
N PRO A 408 26.75 33.63 -11.91
CA PRO A 408 28.11 33.92 -12.34
C PRO A 408 28.19 34.15 -13.85
N LEU A 409 27.38 33.43 -14.65
CA LEU A 409 27.29 33.62 -16.10
C LEU A 409 26.69 34.96 -16.47
N TRP A 410 25.63 35.38 -15.76
CA TRP A 410 25.04 36.72 -15.93
C TRP A 410 26.03 37.83 -15.59
N LEU A 411 26.86 37.63 -14.56
CA LEU A 411 27.88 38.59 -14.17
C LEU A 411 29.01 38.68 -15.22
N VAL A 412 29.45 37.55 -15.78
CA VAL A 412 30.42 37.52 -16.89
C VAL A 412 29.85 38.20 -18.13
N ALA A 413 28.59 37.90 -18.49
CA ALA A 413 27.92 38.54 -19.62
C ALA A 413 27.78 40.06 -19.42
N LEU A 414 27.46 40.51 -18.21
CA LEU A 414 27.39 41.94 -17.86
C LEU A 414 28.75 42.61 -17.98
N VAL A 415 29.83 41.99 -17.46
CA VAL A 415 31.20 42.53 -17.59
C VAL A 415 31.62 42.62 -19.05
N ALA A 416 31.33 41.59 -19.85
CA ALA A 416 31.62 41.60 -21.29
C ALA A 416 30.85 42.71 -22.03
N LEU A 417 29.56 42.89 -21.71
CA LEU A 417 28.72 43.95 -22.27
C LEU A 417 29.27 45.34 -21.90
N LEU A 418 29.64 45.56 -20.65
CA LEU A 418 30.21 46.82 -20.18
C LEU A 418 31.56 47.13 -20.85
N ALA A 419 32.42 46.13 -21.03
CA ALA A 419 33.69 46.28 -21.74
C ALA A 419 33.47 46.63 -23.23
N MET A 420 32.46 46.04 -23.86
CA MET A 420 32.09 46.33 -25.24
C MET A 420 31.58 47.77 -25.40
N LEU A 421 30.71 48.22 -24.49
CA LEU A 421 30.19 49.59 -24.48
C LEU A 421 31.28 50.64 -24.19
N ALA A 422 32.25 50.32 -23.33
CA ALA A 422 33.40 51.20 -23.07
C ALA A 422 34.26 51.38 -24.33
N ARG A 423 34.53 50.31 -25.07
CA ARG A 423 35.27 50.36 -26.35
C ARG A 423 34.55 51.14 -27.44
N GLN A 424 33.23 51.25 -27.41
CA GLN A 424 32.47 52.04 -28.39
C GLN A 424 32.50 53.55 -28.11
N ARG A 425 32.98 53.97 -26.93
CA ARG A 425 33.07 55.39 -26.55
C ARG A 425 34.47 55.98 -26.73
N GLU A 426 35.49 55.14 -26.96
CA GLU A 426 36.83 55.53 -27.43
C GLU A 426 36.83 55.62 -28.96
#